data_AF-A0A535RN11-F1
#
_entry.id   AF-A0A535RN11-F1
#
_cell.length_a   1.000
_cell.length_b   1.000
_cell.length_c   1.000
_cell.angle_alpha   90.00
_cell.angle_beta   90.00
_cell.angle_gamma   90.00
#
_symmetry.space_group_name_H-M   'P 1'
#
loop_
_entity.id
_entity.type
_entity.pdbx_description
1 polymer ?
#
loop_
_entity_poly.entity_id
_entity_poly.type
_entity_poly.pdbx_seq_one_letter_code
_entity_poly.pdbx_strand_id
1 'polypeptide(L)'
;MLITRIELENIKSYRHLTVDFRRGTTAISGANGAGKTTLVEAIGYALFNYLPYNQNQFVREGEKSGKVVIHLVGSDDRPYEVERRCGAGAHWLVYDREADHRVEQRTDVLDKLHELFGIDRERPLENLFRDALGVPQGTFTAIFLEAAAKRKQTFDALLQIEDYKTAFDYLLEVRKQYEEQVQEQKGEIQRLEIETRELADWRIALKNKRQDDEQKKLLNLEKTQRRAACEERHVLLKKQQEHLRATASA
;
A
#
# COMPACT_ATOMS: atom_id res chain seq x y z
N MET A 1 10.17 15.88 -19.19
CA MET A 1 9.48 15.89 -20.49
C MET A 1 9.68 17.22 -21.21
N LEU A 2 9.95 17.20 -22.51
CA LEU A 2 10.01 18.37 -23.38
C LEU A 2 9.37 18.06 -24.73
N ILE A 3 8.35 18.82 -25.15
CA ILE A 3 7.85 18.74 -26.53
C ILE A 3 8.85 19.44 -27.45
N THR A 4 9.30 18.75 -28.50
CA THR A 4 10.30 19.25 -29.44
C THR A 4 9.71 19.60 -30.80
N ARG A 5 8.60 18.96 -31.19
CA ARG A 5 7.93 19.24 -32.47
C ARG A 5 6.49 18.77 -32.45
N ILE A 6 5.63 19.48 -33.17
CA ILE A 6 4.26 19.07 -33.46
C ILE A 6 4.02 19.09 -34.96
N GLU A 7 3.32 18.07 -35.45
CA GLU A 7 2.85 17.98 -36.82
C GLU A 7 1.34 17.77 -36.83
N LEU A 8 0.63 18.57 -37.63
CA LEU A 8 -0.81 18.48 -37.82
C LEU A 8 -1.11 18.21 -39.28
N GLU A 9 -2.06 17.33 -39.53
CA GLU A 9 -2.63 17.06 -40.84
C GLU A 9 -4.16 17.07 -40.74
N ASN A 10 -4.81 17.88 -41.57
CA ASN A 10 -6.27 18.00 -41.63
C ASN A 10 -6.95 18.27 -40.27
N ILE A 11 -6.40 19.21 -39.50
CA ILE A 11 -6.93 19.64 -38.19
C ILE A 11 -7.43 21.08 -38.30
N LYS A 12 -8.75 21.29 -38.10
CA LYS A 12 -9.41 22.60 -38.23
C LYS A 12 -8.90 23.39 -39.45
N SER A 13 -8.29 24.56 -39.23
CA SER A 13 -7.79 25.46 -40.28
C SER A 13 -6.50 24.96 -40.95
N TYR A 14 -5.81 23.96 -40.39
CA TYR A 14 -4.54 23.44 -40.89
C TYR A 14 -4.75 22.24 -41.82
N ARG A 15 -4.19 22.32 -43.03
CA ARG A 15 -4.12 21.16 -43.95
C ARG A 15 -2.88 20.35 -43.64
N HIS A 16 -1.76 21.04 -43.54
CA HIS A 16 -0.51 20.53 -43.01
C HIS A 16 0.15 21.65 -42.21
N LEU A 17 0.69 21.34 -41.04
CA LEU A 17 1.46 22.25 -40.22
C LEU A 17 2.57 21.47 -39.51
N THR A 18 3.77 22.04 -39.46
CA THR A 18 4.86 21.55 -38.65
C THR A 18 5.44 22.71 -37.87
N VAL A 19 5.59 22.54 -36.55
CA VAL A 19 6.19 23.54 -35.67
C VAL A 19 7.20 22.86 -34.78
N ASP A 20 8.45 23.33 -34.84
CA ASP A 20 9.50 22.90 -33.93
C ASP A 20 9.51 23.80 -32.69
N PHE A 21 9.64 23.19 -31.52
CA PHE A 21 9.75 23.86 -30.24
C PHE A 21 11.19 23.78 -29.72
N ARG A 22 11.57 24.81 -28.97
CA ARG A 22 12.86 24.87 -28.27
C ARG A 22 12.63 24.93 -26.78
N ARG A 23 13.65 24.59 -26.01
CA ARG A 23 13.64 24.84 -24.56
C ARG A 23 13.42 26.32 -24.29
N GLY A 24 12.56 26.63 -23.32
CA GLY A 24 12.21 27.99 -22.92
C GLY A 24 10.77 28.36 -23.29
N THR A 25 10.48 29.66 -23.30
CA THR A 25 9.14 30.18 -23.56
C THR A 25 8.90 30.34 -25.05
N THR A 26 7.84 29.70 -25.56
CA THR A 26 7.39 29.88 -26.95
C THR A 26 6.14 30.76 -26.98
N ALA A 27 6.21 31.90 -27.66
CA ALA A 27 5.06 32.78 -27.87
C ALA A 27 4.42 32.50 -29.23
N ILE A 28 3.13 32.17 -29.24
CA ILE A 28 2.35 31.93 -30.47
C ILE A 28 1.45 33.14 -30.72
N SER A 29 1.84 33.98 -31.68
CA SER A 29 1.10 35.20 -32.05
C SER A 29 0.52 35.11 -33.46
N GLY A 30 -0.58 35.81 -33.70
CA GLY A 30 -1.29 35.82 -34.99
C GLY A 30 -2.68 36.43 -34.85
N ALA A 31 -3.42 36.53 -35.96
CA ALA A 31 -4.79 37.03 -35.93
C ALA A 31 -5.73 36.14 -35.09
N ASN A 32 -6.85 36.70 -34.65
CA ASN A 32 -7.92 35.88 -34.06
C ASN A 32 -8.48 34.93 -35.12
N GLY A 33 -8.72 33.68 -34.75
CA GLY A 33 -9.16 32.64 -35.68
C GLY A 33 -8.03 32.00 -36.52
N ALA A 34 -6.77 32.42 -36.37
CA ALA A 34 -5.64 31.85 -37.12
C ALA A 34 -5.22 30.43 -36.69
N GLY A 35 -5.92 29.80 -35.74
CA GLY A 35 -5.61 28.45 -35.25
C GLY A 35 -4.63 28.38 -34.08
N LYS A 36 -4.28 29.50 -33.43
CA LYS A 36 -3.36 29.54 -32.27
C LYS A 36 -3.79 28.58 -31.15
N THR A 37 -5.06 28.61 -30.78
CA THR A 37 -5.64 27.72 -29.77
C THR A 37 -5.63 26.26 -30.23
N THR A 38 -5.74 26.01 -31.54
CA THR A 38 -5.73 24.66 -32.12
C THR A 38 -4.42 23.93 -31.90
N LEU A 39 -3.28 24.64 -31.84
CA LEU A 39 -2.00 24.03 -31.48
C LEU A 39 -2.02 23.46 -30.06
N VAL A 40 -2.54 24.22 -29.09
CA VAL A 40 -2.67 23.78 -27.69
C VAL A 40 -3.69 22.64 -27.57
N GLU A 41 -4.83 22.75 -28.26
CA GLU A 41 -5.85 21.70 -28.32
C GLU A 41 -5.30 20.40 -28.93
N ALA A 42 -4.43 20.49 -29.93
CA ALA A 42 -3.80 19.31 -30.54
C ALA A 42 -2.84 18.61 -29.58
N ILE A 43 -2.10 19.36 -28.75
CA ILE A 43 -1.29 18.80 -27.67
C ILE A 43 -2.19 18.09 -26.63
N GLY A 44 -3.27 18.76 -26.20
CA GLY A 44 -4.26 18.18 -25.29
C GLY A 44 -4.88 16.88 -25.83
N TYR A 45 -5.22 16.88 -27.12
CA TYR A 45 -5.76 15.72 -27.80
C TYR A 45 -4.74 14.57 -27.83
N ALA A 46 -3.55 14.77 -28.40
CA ALA A 46 -2.62 13.67 -28.61
C ALA A 46 -2.00 13.12 -27.31
N LEU A 47 -1.74 13.96 -26.30
CA LEU A 47 -1.05 13.54 -25.07
C LEU A 47 -1.99 13.27 -23.88
N PHE A 48 -3.13 13.95 -23.79
CA PHE A 48 -3.95 13.95 -22.58
C PHE A 48 -5.37 13.44 -22.81
N ASN A 49 -5.67 12.92 -24.01
CA ASN A 49 -6.99 12.51 -24.44
C ASN A 49 -8.07 13.61 -24.34
N TYR A 50 -7.70 14.90 -24.30
CA TYR A 50 -8.62 15.98 -24.00
C TYR A 50 -8.98 16.83 -25.22
N LEU A 51 -10.29 17.06 -25.41
CA LEU A 51 -10.84 18.12 -26.25
C LEU A 51 -12.05 18.74 -25.56
N PRO A 52 -12.22 20.08 -25.61
CA PRO A 52 -13.38 20.74 -24.99
C PRO A 52 -14.68 20.62 -25.82
N TYR A 53 -14.64 19.88 -26.93
CA TYR A 53 -15.74 19.70 -27.88
C TYR A 53 -15.63 18.33 -28.57
N ASN A 54 -16.64 17.98 -29.38
CA ASN A 54 -16.68 16.71 -30.09
C ASN A 54 -15.54 16.56 -31.10
N GLN A 55 -14.93 15.38 -31.16
CA GLN A 55 -13.80 15.06 -32.04
C GLN A 55 -14.08 15.34 -33.53
N ASN A 56 -15.33 15.22 -33.98
CA ASN A 56 -15.71 15.54 -35.37
C ASN A 56 -15.50 17.02 -35.73
N GLN A 57 -15.59 17.93 -34.75
CA GLN A 57 -15.31 19.37 -34.95
C GLN A 57 -13.79 19.67 -34.95
N PHE A 58 -12.97 18.69 -34.57
CA PHE A 58 -11.52 18.81 -34.58
C PHE A 58 -10.92 18.52 -35.95
N VAL A 59 -11.53 17.59 -36.69
CA VAL A 59 -11.17 17.28 -38.08
C VAL A 59 -11.52 18.48 -38.96
N ARG A 60 -10.63 18.80 -39.92
CA ARG A 60 -10.86 19.86 -40.90
C ARG A 60 -12.12 19.59 -41.71
N GLU A 61 -12.90 20.65 -41.98
CA GLU A 61 -14.13 20.54 -42.77
C GLU A 61 -13.84 20.01 -44.18
N GLY A 62 -14.63 19.02 -44.62
CA GLY A 62 -14.45 18.32 -45.90
C GLY A 62 -13.52 17.11 -45.85
N GLU A 63 -12.76 16.92 -44.77
CA GLU A 63 -11.84 15.79 -44.60
C GLU A 63 -12.48 14.67 -43.76
N LYS A 64 -12.07 13.42 -44.04
CA LYS A 64 -12.61 12.23 -43.34
C LYS A 64 -11.85 11.91 -42.05
N SER A 65 -10.60 12.34 -41.96
CA SER A 65 -9.72 12.08 -40.84
C SER A 65 -8.69 13.20 -40.68
N GLY A 66 -8.14 13.30 -39.48
CA GLY A 66 -7.01 14.16 -39.15
C GLY A 66 -5.95 13.40 -38.37
N LYS A 67 -4.73 13.94 -38.36
CA LYS A 67 -3.57 13.33 -37.69
C LYS A 67 -2.83 14.39 -36.90
N VAL A 68 -2.44 14.03 -35.68
CA VAL A 68 -1.56 14.81 -34.81
C VAL A 68 -0.37 13.94 -34.46
N VAL A 69 0.84 14.45 -34.66
CA VAL A 69 2.09 13.81 -34.25
C VAL A 69 2.84 14.75 -33.33
N ILE A 70 3.27 14.25 -32.18
CA ILE A 70 4.05 15.00 -31.21
C ILE A 70 5.36 14.29 -30.96
N HIS A 71 6.45 14.99 -31.23
CA HIS A 71 7.78 14.55 -30.84
C HIS A 71 8.10 15.14 -29.48
N LEU A 72 8.51 14.29 -28.54
CA LEU A 72 8.84 14.69 -27.19
C LEU A 72 10.05 13.93 -26.67
N VAL A 73 10.72 14.52 -25.69
CA VAL A 73 11.73 13.85 -24.87
C VAL A 73 11.07 13.46 -23.56
N GLY A 74 11.17 12.19 -23.18
CA GLY A 74 10.57 11.61 -21.98
C GLY A 74 11.18 12.12 -20.66
N SER A 75 10.76 11.53 -19.54
CA SER A 75 11.39 11.73 -18.21
C SER A 75 12.74 11.00 -18.10
N ASP A 76 12.93 9.96 -18.90
CA ASP A 76 14.11 9.13 -19.10
C ASP A 76 15.13 9.71 -20.10
N ASP A 77 14.91 10.95 -20.57
CA ASP A 77 15.71 11.66 -21.57
C ASP A 77 15.73 11.00 -22.97
N ARG A 78 14.79 10.09 -23.26
CA ARG A 78 14.68 9.41 -24.57
C ARG A 78 13.72 10.10 -25.53
N PRO A 79 13.96 10.03 -26.86
CA PRO A 79 13.06 10.59 -27.87
C PRO A 79 11.87 9.66 -28.19
N TYR A 80 10.67 10.21 -28.05
CA TYR A 80 9.40 9.54 -28.36
C TYR A 80 8.60 10.31 -29.40
N GLU A 81 7.81 9.57 -30.18
CA GLU A 81 6.83 10.10 -31.11
C GLU A 81 5.44 9.57 -30.74
N VAL A 82 4.49 10.47 -30.49
CA VAL A 82 3.10 10.14 -30.18
C VAL A 82 2.24 10.53 -31.37
N GLU A 83 1.69 9.56 -32.08
CA GLU A 83 0.75 9.76 -33.18
C GLU A 83 -0.68 9.44 -32.74
N ARG A 84 -1.59 10.39 -32.98
CA ARG A 84 -3.02 10.21 -32.76
C ARG A 84 -3.81 10.62 -33.99
N ARG A 85 -4.63 9.71 -34.52
CA ARG A 85 -5.58 10.00 -35.62
C ARG A 85 -6.99 10.21 -35.10
N CYS A 86 -7.70 11.17 -35.68
CA CYS A 86 -9.11 11.46 -35.43
C CYS A 86 -9.98 11.22 -36.67
N GLY A 87 -11.27 10.95 -36.47
CA GLY A 87 -12.22 10.67 -37.54
C GLY A 87 -12.20 9.21 -37.99
N ALA A 88 -12.33 8.97 -39.30
CA ALA A 88 -12.30 7.64 -39.87
C ALA A 88 -10.92 6.98 -39.67
N GLY A 89 -10.88 5.82 -39.00
CA GLY A 89 -9.63 5.12 -38.69
C GLY A 89 -8.86 5.75 -37.52
N ALA A 90 -9.54 6.03 -36.41
CA ALA A 90 -8.91 6.49 -35.18
C ALA A 90 -7.82 5.50 -34.75
N HIS A 91 -6.64 6.03 -34.45
CA HIS A 91 -5.43 5.27 -34.19
C HIS A 91 -4.59 5.97 -33.12
N TRP A 92 -3.91 5.18 -32.32
CA TRP A 92 -2.99 5.62 -31.27
C TRP A 92 -1.66 4.92 -31.51
N LEU A 93 -0.56 5.65 -31.38
CA LEU A 93 0.77 5.08 -31.46
C LEU A 93 1.72 5.88 -30.58
N VAL A 94 2.51 5.19 -29.78
CA VAL A 94 3.71 5.71 -29.16
C VAL A 94 4.88 4.92 -29.72
N TYR A 95 5.83 5.64 -30.30
CA TYR A 95 7.06 5.08 -30.86
C TYR A 95 8.25 5.57 -30.04
N ASP A 96 8.94 4.62 -29.42
CA ASP A 96 10.26 4.83 -28.82
C ASP A 96 11.30 4.72 -29.93
N ARG A 97 11.94 5.85 -30.29
CA ARG A 97 12.90 5.89 -31.41
C ARG A 97 14.25 5.27 -31.04
N GLU A 98 14.56 5.16 -29.76
CA GLU A 98 15.84 4.62 -29.30
C GLU A 98 15.76 3.09 -29.17
N ALA A 99 14.64 2.57 -28.65
CA ALA A 99 14.40 1.14 -28.52
C ALA A 99 13.79 0.47 -29.77
N ASP A 100 13.45 1.27 -30.80
CA ASP A 100 12.66 0.87 -31.98
C ASP A 100 11.38 0.08 -31.61
N HIS A 101 10.69 0.56 -30.57
CA HIS A 101 9.53 -0.11 -29.99
C HIS A 101 8.25 0.70 -30.20
N ARG A 102 7.17 0.02 -30.62
CA ARG A 102 5.88 0.64 -30.94
C ARG A 102 4.77 0.08 -30.09
N VAL A 103 3.97 0.97 -29.53
CA VAL A 103 2.78 0.66 -28.74
C VAL A 103 1.58 1.28 -29.43
N GLU A 104 0.62 0.46 -29.87
CA GLU A 104 -0.54 0.91 -30.67
C GLU A 104 -1.87 0.77 -29.93
N GLN A 105 -1.92 -0.10 -28.92
CA GLN A 105 -3.14 -0.33 -28.15
C GLN A 105 -3.40 0.86 -27.24
N ARG A 106 -4.63 1.40 -27.28
CA ARG A 106 -5.02 2.61 -26.52
C ARG A 106 -4.65 2.54 -25.04
N THR A 107 -4.93 1.42 -24.38
CA THR A 107 -4.64 1.25 -22.93
C THR A 107 -3.14 1.35 -22.67
N ASP A 108 -2.34 0.63 -23.45
CA ASP A 108 -0.88 0.59 -23.29
C ASP A 108 -0.24 1.94 -23.67
N VAL A 109 -0.80 2.64 -24.66
CA VAL A 109 -0.39 4.01 -25.00
C VAL A 109 -0.65 4.95 -23.84
N LEU A 110 -1.84 4.89 -23.21
CA LEU A 110 -2.14 5.72 -22.05
C LEU A 110 -1.22 5.37 -20.89
N ASP A 111 -0.99 4.09 -20.59
CA ASP A 111 -0.06 3.65 -19.54
C ASP A 111 1.36 4.18 -19.81
N LYS A 112 1.82 4.13 -21.06
CA LYS A 112 3.12 4.67 -21.43
C LYS A 112 3.16 6.20 -21.28
N LEU A 113 2.10 6.92 -21.64
CA LEU A 113 2.02 8.36 -21.41
C LEU A 113 2.07 8.72 -19.92
N HIS A 114 1.40 7.97 -19.05
CA HIS A 114 1.51 8.13 -17.60
C HIS A 114 2.95 7.95 -17.11
N GLU A 115 3.64 6.91 -17.59
CA GLU A 115 5.05 6.67 -17.28
C GLU A 115 5.96 7.82 -17.74
N LEU A 116 5.78 8.29 -18.98
CA LEU A 116 6.56 9.41 -19.54
C LEU A 116 6.35 10.71 -18.77
N PHE A 117 5.15 10.93 -18.25
CA PHE A 117 4.81 12.11 -17.47
C PHE A 117 5.15 11.97 -15.98
N GLY A 118 5.42 10.75 -15.50
CA GLY A 118 5.61 10.47 -14.08
C GLY A 118 4.34 10.69 -13.26
N ILE A 119 3.18 10.39 -13.85
CA ILE A 119 1.86 10.53 -13.23
C ILE A 119 1.31 9.14 -12.93
N ASP A 120 0.64 8.97 -11.80
CA ASP A 120 -0.04 7.72 -11.44
C ASP A 120 -1.11 7.34 -12.48
N ARG A 121 -1.17 6.06 -12.85
CA ARG A 121 -2.07 5.49 -13.87
C ARG A 121 -3.55 5.64 -13.53
N GLU A 122 -3.87 5.73 -12.24
CA GLU A 122 -5.26 5.93 -11.78
C GLU A 122 -5.78 7.34 -12.07
N ARG A 123 -4.90 8.29 -12.41
CA ARG A 123 -5.28 9.69 -12.60
C ARG A 123 -5.68 10.00 -14.04
N PRO A 124 -6.86 10.58 -14.26
CA PRO A 124 -7.26 10.99 -15.60
C PRO A 124 -6.41 12.16 -16.11
N LEU A 125 -5.56 11.89 -17.10
CA LEU A 125 -4.75 12.90 -17.82
C LEU A 125 -5.58 14.06 -18.35
N GLU A 126 -6.83 13.81 -18.71
CA GLU A 126 -7.79 14.81 -19.20
C GLU A 126 -8.01 15.95 -18.19
N ASN A 127 -8.15 15.61 -16.91
CA ASN A 127 -8.37 16.60 -15.85
C ASN A 127 -7.11 17.44 -15.63
N LEU A 128 -5.94 16.81 -15.61
CA LEU A 128 -4.67 17.52 -15.45
C LEU A 128 -4.46 18.56 -16.56
N PHE A 129 -4.77 18.19 -17.80
CA PHE A 129 -4.64 19.12 -18.91
C PHE A 129 -5.64 20.26 -18.82
N ARG A 130 -6.92 19.96 -18.57
CA ARG A 130 -7.98 20.96 -18.45
C ARG A 130 -7.70 21.98 -17.34
N ASP A 131 -7.21 21.52 -16.19
CA ASP A 131 -7.18 22.31 -14.97
C ASP A 131 -5.82 22.99 -14.73
N ALA A 132 -4.71 22.45 -15.26
CA ALA A 132 -3.36 22.98 -14.98
C ALA A 132 -2.51 23.32 -16.21
N LEU A 133 -2.55 22.54 -17.30
CA LEU A 133 -1.59 22.70 -18.41
C LEU A 133 -2.16 23.46 -19.61
N GLY A 134 -3.32 23.05 -20.09
CA GLY A 134 -3.98 23.55 -21.30
C GLY A 134 -5.27 24.27 -20.99
N VAL A 135 -5.27 25.10 -19.94
CA VAL A 135 -6.45 25.81 -19.46
C VAL A 135 -7.04 26.66 -20.59
N PRO A 136 -8.30 26.42 -21.00
CA PRO A 136 -8.94 27.21 -22.04
C PRO A 136 -8.93 28.72 -21.73
N GLN A 137 -8.94 29.53 -22.79
CA GLN A 137 -8.92 30.98 -22.64
C GLN A 137 -10.14 31.45 -21.83
N GLY A 138 -9.89 32.21 -20.76
CA GLY A 138 -10.94 32.73 -19.88
C GLY A 138 -11.46 31.75 -18.81
N THR A 139 -11.00 30.50 -18.78
CA THR A 139 -11.39 29.53 -17.74
C THR A 139 -10.40 29.44 -16.59
N PHE A 140 -9.24 30.13 -16.67
CA PHE A 140 -8.27 30.16 -15.58
C PHE A 140 -8.86 30.66 -14.25
N THR A 141 -9.74 31.66 -14.32
CA THR A 141 -10.43 32.18 -13.14
C THR A 141 -11.68 31.37 -12.77
N ALA A 142 -12.15 30.47 -13.63
CA ALA A 142 -13.43 29.77 -13.43
C ALA A 142 -13.41 28.86 -12.19
N ILE A 143 -12.30 28.16 -11.94
CA ILE A 143 -12.11 27.35 -10.72
C ILE A 143 -12.29 28.17 -9.43
N PHE A 144 -11.89 29.44 -9.46
CA PHE A 144 -12.05 30.35 -8.31
C PHE A 144 -13.46 30.91 -8.15
N LEU A 145 -14.33 30.72 -9.15
CA LEU A 145 -15.75 31.05 -9.10
C LEU A 145 -16.62 29.85 -8.70
N GLU A 146 -16.07 28.64 -8.72
CA GLU A 146 -16.80 27.43 -8.29
C GLU A 146 -17.04 27.39 -6.77
N ALA A 147 -18.04 26.61 -6.37
CA ALA A 147 -18.35 26.36 -4.96
C ALA A 147 -17.16 25.73 -4.22
N ALA A 148 -17.03 26.03 -2.93
CA ALA A 148 -15.89 25.62 -2.09
C ALA A 148 -15.61 24.11 -2.15
N ALA A 149 -16.65 23.27 -2.18
CA ALA A 149 -16.51 21.82 -2.25
C ALA A 149 -15.85 21.36 -3.57
N LYS A 150 -16.33 21.86 -4.72
CA LYS A 150 -15.83 21.48 -6.04
C LYS A 150 -14.42 22.02 -6.29
N ARG A 151 -14.17 23.24 -5.84
CA ARG A 151 -12.84 23.85 -5.82
C ARG A 151 -11.85 23.01 -5.02
N LYS A 152 -12.21 22.62 -3.79
CA LYS A 152 -11.39 21.77 -2.94
C LYS A 152 -11.05 20.46 -3.65
N GLN A 153 -12.04 19.75 -4.19
CA GLN A 153 -11.79 18.50 -4.92
C GLN A 153 -10.81 18.67 -6.09
N THR A 154 -10.97 19.74 -6.88
CA THR A 154 -10.09 20.00 -8.03
C THR A 154 -8.66 20.29 -7.59
N PHE A 155 -8.47 21.13 -6.55
CA PHE A 155 -7.14 21.41 -6.01
C PHE A 155 -6.53 20.22 -5.27
N ASP A 156 -7.32 19.44 -4.54
CA ASP A 156 -6.84 18.24 -3.83
C ASP A 156 -6.30 17.22 -4.85
N ALA A 157 -6.98 17.02 -5.98
CA ALA A 157 -6.51 16.18 -7.07
C ALA A 157 -5.25 16.73 -7.76
N LEU A 158 -5.20 18.05 -8.04
CA LEU A 158 -4.04 18.71 -8.63
C LEU A 158 -2.80 18.67 -7.73
N LEU A 159 -2.97 18.95 -6.43
CA LEU A 159 -1.91 18.99 -5.42
C LEU A 159 -1.59 17.63 -4.83
N GLN A 160 -2.25 16.56 -5.28
CA GLN A 160 -1.99 15.18 -4.81
C GLN A 160 -2.30 14.99 -3.32
N ILE A 161 -3.27 15.73 -2.78
CA ILE A 161 -3.66 15.64 -1.37
C ILE A 161 -4.49 14.38 -1.11
N GLU A 162 -5.21 13.90 -2.12
CA GLU A 162 -6.04 12.68 -2.02
C GLU A 162 -5.21 11.44 -1.66
N ASP A 163 -3.99 11.32 -2.18
CA ASP A 163 -3.09 10.20 -1.90
C ASP A 163 -2.76 10.10 -0.40
N TYR A 164 -2.56 11.25 0.26
CA TYR A 164 -2.32 11.29 1.71
C TYR A 164 -3.56 10.88 2.51
N LYS A 165 -4.75 11.24 2.05
CA LYS A 165 -6.00 10.84 2.69
C LYS A 165 -6.21 9.33 2.56
N THR A 166 -5.98 8.77 1.37
CA THR A 166 -6.04 7.34 1.13
C THR A 166 -5.04 6.57 2.00
N ALA A 167 -3.79 7.03 2.07
CA ALA A 167 -2.78 6.45 2.95
C ALA A 167 -3.20 6.51 4.43
N PHE A 168 -3.79 7.63 4.87
CA PHE A 168 -4.30 7.77 6.22
C PHE A 168 -5.43 6.78 6.51
N ASP A 169 -6.39 6.61 5.59
CA ASP A 169 -7.52 5.69 5.75
C ASP A 169 -7.03 4.22 5.83
N TYR A 170 -6.06 3.82 5.02
CA TYR A 170 -5.42 2.51 5.13
C TYR A 170 -4.70 2.30 6.47
N LEU A 171 -3.93 3.30 6.93
CA LEU A 171 -3.23 3.23 8.20
C LEU A 171 -4.20 3.20 9.40
N LEU A 172 -5.39 3.79 9.27
CA LEU A 172 -6.42 3.77 10.29
C LEU A 172 -6.92 2.34 10.53
N GLU A 173 -7.15 1.58 9.47
CA GLU A 173 -7.56 0.17 9.55
C GLU A 173 -6.48 -0.69 10.20
N VAL A 174 -5.23 -0.53 9.77
CA VAL A 174 -4.08 -1.23 10.34
C VAL A 174 -3.92 -0.91 11.83
N ARG A 175 -4.06 0.36 12.23
CA ARG A 175 -4.00 0.76 13.64
C ARG A 175 -5.07 0.04 14.47
N LYS A 176 -6.30 -0.03 13.95
CA LYS A 176 -7.41 -0.69 14.64
C LYS A 176 -7.14 -2.19 14.86
N GLN A 177 -6.60 -2.88 13.85
CA GLN A 177 -6.21 -4.29 13.97
C GLN A 177 -5.16 -4.50 15.06
N TYR A 178 -4.13 -3.65 15.12
CA TYR A 178 -3.13 -3.72 16.18
C TYR A 178 -3.70 -3.41 17.57
N GLU A 179 -4.62 -2.45 17.68
CA GLU A 179 -5.30 -2.16 18.94
C GLU A 179 -6.09 -3.38 19.45
N GLU A 180 -6.80 -4.09 18.56
CA GLU A 180 -7.53 -5.31 18.89
C GLU A 180 -6.59 -6.44 19.36
N GLN A 181 -5.48 -6.67 18.65
CA GLN A 181 -4.47 -7.67 19.04
C GLN A 181 -3.83 -7.36 20.39
N VAL A 182 -3.55 -6.09 20.67
CA VAL A 182 -3.00 -5.66 21.96
C VAL A 182 -3.99 -5.93 23.09
N GLN A 183 -5.29 -5.74 22.87
CA GLN A 183 -6.31 -6.04 23.87
C GLN A 183 -6.45 -7.55 24.11
N GLU A 184 -6.42 -8.35 23.05
CA GLU A 184 -6.47 -9.81 23.14
C GLU A 184 -5.27 -10.35 23.94
N GLN A 185 -4.05 -9.94 23.59
CA GLN A 185 -2.84 -10.36 24.30
C GLN A 185 -2.83 -9.91 25.76
N LYS A 186 -3.32 -8.71 26.06
CA LYS A 186 -3.48 -8.25 27.46
C LYS A 186 -4.46 -9.13 28.23
N GLY A 187 -5.56 -9.55 27.60
CA GLY A 187 -6.51 -10.49 28.19
C GLY A 187 -5.89 -11.86 28.47
N GLU A 188 -5.11 -12.39 27.53
CA GLU A 188 -4.38 -13.65 27.73
C GLU A 188 -3.35 -13.55 28.84
N ILE A 189 -2.56 -12.47 28.89
CA ILE A 189 -1.60 -12.22 29.96
C ILE A 189 -2.31 -12.20 31.32
N GLN A 190 -3.41 -11.46 31.46
CA GLN A 190 -4.17 -11.42 32.71
C GLN A 190 -4.70 -12.79 33.11
N ARG A 191 -5.19 -13.57 32.16
CA ARG A 191 -5.65 -14.93 32.42
C ARG A 191 -4.51 -15.83 32.92
N LEU A 192 -3.38 -15.82 32.23
CA LEU A 192 -2.20 -16.60 32.60
C LEU A 192 -1.63 -16.15 33.95
N GLU A 193 -1.64 -14.86 34.25
CA GLU A 193 -1.25 -14.32 35.55
C GLU A 193 -2.14 -14.85 36.68
N ILE A 194 -3.46 -14.92 36.46
CA ILE A 194 -4.41 -15.50 37.43
C ILE A 194 -4.13 -17.00 37.62
N GLU A 195 -4.02 -17.77 36.52
CA GLU A 195 -3.77 -19.22 36.57
C GLU A 195 -2.42 -19.56 37.22
N THR A 196 -1.41 -18.71 37.03
CA THR A 196 -0.06 -18.92 37.59
C THR A 196 0.07 -18.39 39.02
N ARG A 197 -0.89 -17.59 39.51
CA ARG A 197 -0.83 -16.94 40.83
C ARG A 197 -0.71 -17.94 41.97
N GLU A 198 -1.49 -19.01 41.93
CA GLU A 198 -1.47 -20.04 42.97
C GLU A 198 -0.32 -21.04 42.78
N LEU A 199 0.28 -21.10 41.59
CA LEU A 199 1.29 -22.10 41.23
C LEU A 199 2.55 -21.98 42.10
N ALA A 200 2.88 -20.76 42.55
CA ALA A 200 3.93 -20.51 43.52
C ALA A 200 3.61 -21.11 44.90
N ASP A 201 2.38 -20.91 45.38
CA ASP A 201 1.91 -21.42 46.67
C ASP A 201 1.81 -22.96 46.66
N TRP A 202 1.29 -23.54 45.58
CA TRP A 202 1.25 -24.99 45.36
C TRP A 202 2.65 -25.60 45.35
N ARG A 203 3.64 -24.93 44.75
CA ARG A 203 5.05 -25.38 44.76
C ARG A 203 5.64 -25.39 46.17
N ILE A 204 5.38 -24.35 46.97
CA ILE A 204 5.83 -24.27 48.36
C ILE A 204 5.15 -25.35 49.20
N ALA A 205 3.83 -25.51 49.08
CA ALA A 205 3.06 -26.53 49.79
C ALA A 205 3.52 -27.95 49.44
N LEU A 206 3.81 -28.24 48.16
CA LEU A 206 4.32 -29.54 47.73
C LEU A 206 5.71 -29.83 48.30
N LYS A 207 6.60 -28.83 48.34
CA LYS A 207 7.93 -28.97 48.94
C LYS A 207 7.82 -29.29 50.43
N ASN A 208 6.96 -28.58 51.17
CA ASN A 208 6.73 -28.82 52.59
C ASN A 208 6.14 -30.21 52.84
N LYS A 209 5.13 -30.64 52.05
CA LYS A 209 4.56 -31.99 52.19
C LYS A 209 5.57 -33.10 51.90
N ARG A 210 6.51 -32.90 50.96
CA ARG A 210 7.59 -33.87 50.70
C ARG A 210 8.55 -33.98 51.88
N GLN A 211 8.94 -32.86 52.48
CA GLN A 211 9.79 -32.85 53.68
C GLN A 211 9.12 -33.54 54.87
N ASP A 212 7.83 -33.28 55.07
CA ASP A 212 7.02 -33.96 56.10
C ASP A 212 6.94 -35.48 55.87
N ASP A 213 6.76 -35.92 54.63
CA ASP A 213 6.69 -37.34 54.30
C ASP A 213 8.05 -38.04 54.50
N GLU A 214 9.15 -37.39 54.15
CA GLU A 214 10.51 -37.88 54.44
C GLU A 214 10.77 -37.99 55.94
N GLN A 215 10.41 -36.97 56.73
CA GLN A 215 10.54 -37.01 58.19
C GLN A 215 9.70 -38.13 58.82
N LYS A 216 8.45 -38.32 58.35
CA LYS A 216 7.59 -39.41 58.82
C LYS A 216 8.15 -40.78 58.48
N LYS A 217 8.73 -40.96 57.28
CA LYS A 217 9.41 -42.22 56.89
C LYS A 217 10.59 -42.53 57.80
N LEU A 218 11.44 -41.54 58.08
CA LEU A 218 12.57 -41.69 59.01
C LEU A 218 12.10 -42.07 60.42
N LEU A 219 11.11 -41.36 60.95
CA LEU A 219 10.54 -41.66 62.27
C LEU A 219 9.92 -43.06 62.34
N ASN A 220 9.24 -43.51 61.28
CA ASN A 220 8.66 -44.85 61.20
C ASN A 220 9.74 -45.93 61.11
N LEU A 221 10.85 -45.66 60.42
CA LEU A 221 12.00 -46.55 60.37
C LEU A 221 12.62 -46.73 61.76
N GLU A 222 12.85 -45.62 62.48
CA GLU A 222 13.34 -45.65 63.87
C GLU A 222 12.40 -46.40 64.80
N LYS A 223 11.08 -46.17 64.70
CA LYS A 223 10.07 -46.89 65.49
C LYS A 223 10.08 -48.39 65.20
N THR A 224 10.25 -48.77 63.93
CA THR A 224 10.34 -50.18 63.51
C THR A 224 11.59 -50.83 64.08
N GLN A 225 12.74 -50.15 64.01
CA GLN A 225 13.99 -50.62 64.60
C GLN A 225 13.90 -50.75 66.13
N ARG A 226 13.31 -49.76 66.82
CA ARG A 226 13.06 -49.83 68.27
C ARG A 226 12.12 -50.96 68.65
N ARG A 227 11.08 -51.23 67.85
CA ARG A 227 10.19 -52.38 68.05
C ARG A 227 10.94 -53.70 67.90
N ALA A 228 11.72 -53.86 66.84
CA ALA A 228 12.54 -55.07 66.64
C ALA A 228 13.51 -55.30 67.82
N ALA A 229 14.21 -54.25 68.27
CA ALA A 229 15.11 -54.35 69.42
C ALA A 229 14.37 -54.69 70.74
N CYS A 230 13.17 -54.15 70.95
CA CYS A 230 12.33 -54.50 72.09
C CYS A 230 11.81 -55.95 72.00
N GLU A 231 11.45 -56.43 70.82
CA GLU A 231 11.04 -57.82 70.57
C GLU A 231 12.18 -58.79 70.84
N GLU A 232 13.39 -58.51 70.32
CA GLU A 232 14.60 -59.30 70.61
C GLU A 232 14.90 -59.35 72.12
N ARG A 233 14.84 -58.19 72.79
CA ARG A 233 15.04 -58.09 74.23
C ARG A 233 13.98 -58.85 75.03
N HIS A 234 12.73 -58.81 74.58
CA HIS A 234 11.62 -59.54 75.20
C HIS A 234 11.78 -61.06 75.02
N VAL A 235 12.24 -61.52 73.84
CA VAL A 235 12.56 -62.94 73.60
C VAL A 235 13.71 -63.40 74.50
N LEU A 236 14.76 -62.59 74.67
CA LEU A 236 15.87 -62.88 75.57
C LEU A 236 15.43 -62.99 77.03
N LEU A 237 14.60 -62.05 77.50
CA LEU A 237 14.06 -62.04 78.85
C LEU A 237 13.12 -63.23 79.10
N LYS A 238 12.31 -63.63 78.11
CA LYS A 238 11.50 -64.85 78.18
C LYS A 238 12.37 -66.11 78.34
N LYS A 239 13.44 -66.24 77.56
CA LYS A 239 14.40 -67.36 77.70
C LYS A 239 15.06 -67.36 79.08
N GLN A 240 15.45 -66.20 79.61
CA GLN A 240 15.99 -66.09 80.97
C GLN A 240 14.96 -66.47 82.04
N GLN A 241 13.70 -66.06 81.88
CA GLN A 241 12.60 -66.43 82.77
C GLN A 241 12.31 -67.94 82.75
N GLU A 242 12.33 -68.56 81.57
CA GLU A 242 12.19 -70.01 81.41
C GLU A 242 13.36 -70.76 82.05
N HIS A 243 14.59 -70.26 81.90
CA HIS A 243 15.75 -70.84 82.57
C HIS A 243 15.66 -70.75 84.11
N LEU A 244 15.26 -69.59 84.64
CA LEU A 244 15.08 -69.38 86.07
C LEU A 244 13.95 -70.23 86.66
N ARG A 245 12.87 -70.47 85.90
CA ARG A 245 11.80 -71.39 86.29
C ARG A 245 12.25 -72.85 86.30
N ALA A 246 13.09 -73.27 85.35
CA ALA A 246 13.65 -74.62 85.31
C ALA A 246 14.63 -74.90 86.45
N THR A 247 15.39 -73.90 86.91
CA THR A 247 16.29 -74.01 88.08
C THR A 247 15.57 -73.91 89.42
N ALA A 248 14.33 -73.41 89.47
CA ALA A 248 13.53 -73.34 90.69
C ALA A 248 12.63 -74.57 90.92
N SER A 249 12.57 -75.49 89.95
CA SER A 249 11.81 -76.75 90.01
C SER A 249 12.69 -78.00 90.15
N ALA A 250 13.97 -77.84 90.49
CA ALA A 250 14.92 -78.90 90.83
C ALA A 250 15.41 -78.67 92.26
#